data_AF-Q5WXL5-F1
#
_entry.id   AF-Q5WXL5-F1
#
_cell.length_a   1.000
_cell.length_b   1.000
_cell.length_c   1.000
_cell.angle_alpha   90.00
_cell.angle_beta   90.00
_cell.angle_gamma   90.00
#
_symmetry.space_group_name_H-M   'P 1'
#
loop_
_entity.id
_entity.type
_entity.pdbx_description
1 polymer ?
#
loop_
_entity_poly.entity_id
_entity_poly.type
_entity_poly.pdbx_seq_one_letter_code
_entity_poly.pdbx_strand_id
1 'polypeptide(L)'
;MNRNNNRRLFILGAGFSKPAGLPLGTELLQEIVNYVNSPTNNIFSEYKERFIGTITEYQDYSNKKINEINIEEFIEYIDYQSFLNFYGTLNSPSRQGNDIQKIIRVLIATVLLKKRVQVLNTNLYNNFAETLTNNDIVITLNYDTLIEYFLQKNGKKFRLLPPWIYKDKSDFEPYDGITLLKVHGSINWFNLNEYYEKQRTDNLNNPHSLLPADFIFNNHGNDKPKLNPIVPMNIELTIETNLKYLYWVSDQELNKFIQVCKAPIFSGNLN
;
A
#
# COMPACT_ATOMS: atom_id res chain seq x y z
N MET A 1 7.35 -42.16 -8.87
CA MET A 1 6.48 -41.01 -8.49
C MET A 1 7.18 -39.73 -8.89
N ASN A 2 6.56 -38.92 -9.75
CA ASN A 2 7.12 -37.70 -10.29
C ASN A 2 7.26 -36.66 -9.15
N ARG A 3 8.49 -36.30 -8.76
CA ARG A 3 8.76 -35.35 -7.66
C ARG A 3 8.29 -33.90 -7.96
N ASN A 4 7.74 -33.65 -9.14
CA ASN A 4 7.36 -32.32 -9.64
C ASN A 4 5.97 -31.81 -9.21
N ASN A 5 5.26 -32.50 -8.31
CA ASN A 5 3.91 -32.10 -7.89
C ASN A 5 3.78 -31.67 -6.41
N ASN A 6 4.90 -31.47 -5.70
CA ASN A 6 4.84 -30.97 -4.34
C ASN A 6 4.48 -29.48 -4.34
N ARG A 7 3.27 -29.16 -3.86
CA ARG A 7 2.86 -27.79 -3.56
C ARG A 7 3.41 -27.42 -2.19
N ARG A 8 4.19 -26.35 -2.10
CA ARG A 8 4.64 -25.80 -0.81
C ARG A 8 3.83 -24.57 -0.48
N LEU A 9 3.59 -24.38 0.81
CA LEU A 9 2.92 -23.21 1.35
C LEU A 9 3.90 -22.49 2.27
N PHE A 10 4.10 -21.20 2.01
CA PHE A 10 4.87 -20.29 2.85
C PHE A 10 3.91 -19.27 3.47
N ILE A 11 4.04 -19.02 4.77
CA ILE A 11 3.27 -17.99 5.47
C ILE A 11 4.28 -17.00 6.07
N LEU A 12 4.17 -15.74 5.67
CA LEU A 12 5.14 -14.69 5.98
C LEU A 12 4.46 -13.60 6.81
N GLY A 13 5.06 -13.27 7.94
CA GLY A 13 4.70 -12.11 8.76
C GLY A 13 5.72 -10.98 8.63
N ALA A 14 5.52 -9.91 9.40
CA ALA A 14 6.34 -8.70 9.34
C ALA A 14 7.85 -8.96 9.58
N GLY A 15 8.17 -10.00 10.35
CA GLY A 15 9.56 -10.43 10.59
C GLY A 15 10.32 -10.79 9.31
N PHE A 16 9.64 -11.22 8.24
CA PHE A 16 10.27 -11.47 6.95
C PHE A 16 10.86 -10.19 6.34
N SER A 17 10.18 -9.05 6.53
CA SER A 17 10.57 -7.75 5.99
C SER A 17 11.57 -7.00 6.89
N LYS A 18 11.77 -7.45 8.13
CA LYS A 18 12.66 -6.79 9.10
C LYS A 18 14.13 -6.71 8.65
N PRO A 19 14.75 -7.74 8.04
CA PRO A 19 16.10 -7.63 7.47
C PRO A 19 16.24 -6.57 6.35
N ALA A 20 15.14 -6.19 5.70
CA ALA A 20 15.09 -5.06 4.77
C ALA A 20 14.93 -3.70 5.46
N GLY A 21 15.11 -3.62 6.79
CA GLY A 21 14.94 -2.40 7.56
C GLY A 21 13.48 -1.91 7.66
N LEU A 22 12.52 -2.73 7.23
CA LEU A 22 11.10 -2.41 7.38
C LEU A 22 10.64 -2.66 8.83
N PRO A 23 9.73 -1.83 9.35
CA PRO A 23 9.27 -1.92 10.73
C PRO A 23 8.36 -3.13 10.94
N LEU A 24 8.35 -3.67 12.16
CA LEU A 24 7.33 -4.59 12.63
C LEU A 24 6.01 -3.86 12.89
N GLY A 25 4.89 -4.58 13.00
CA GLY A 25 3.59 -3.97 13.29
C GLY A 25 3.55 -3.13 14.58
N THR A 26 4.31 -3.54 15.60
CA THR A 26 4.48 -2.80 16.87
C THR A 26 5.40 -1.57 16.76
N GLU A 27 6.23 -1.50 15.71
CA GLU A 27 7.14 -0.38 15.46
C GLU A 27 6.54 0.62 14.46
N LEU A 28 5.68 0.14 13.55
CA LEU A 28 5.17 0.90 12.42
C LEU A 28 4.35 2.12 12.86
N LEU A 29 3.50 1.97 13.89
CA LEU A 29 2.71 3.10 14.36
C LEU A 29 3.57 4.21 14.95
N GLN A 30 4.61 3.86 15.72
CA GLN A 30 5.58 4.83 16.23
C GLN A 30 6.32 5.54 15.09
N GLU A 31 6.75 4.80 14.07
CA GLU A 31 7.40 5.37 12.88
C GLU A 31 6.49 6.35 12.13
N ILE A 32 5.20 6.03 12.06
CA ILE A 32 4.17 6.91 11.50
C ILE A 32 4.01 8.18 12.33
N VAL A 33 3.93 8.07 13.66
CA VAL A 33 3.84 9.25 14.54
C VAL A 33 5.08 10.12 14.42
N ASN A 34 6.26 9.53 14.40
CA ASN A 34 7.52 10.25 14.18
C ASN A 34 7.51 10.98 12.83
N TYR A 35 7.01 10.31 11.79
CA TYR A 35 6.88 10.90 10.47
C TYR A 35 5.91 12.10 10.45
N VAL A 36 4.74 11.98 11.07
CA VAL A 36 3.73 13.05 11.17
C VAL A 36 4.22 14.23 12.02
N ASN A 37 5.03 13.96 13.05
CA ASN A 37 5.57 14.99 13.93
C ASN A 37 6.84 15.67 13.40
N SER A 38 7.45 15.13 12.33
CA SER A 38 8.63 15.74 11.72
C SER A 38 8.35 17.20 11.28
N PRO A 39 9.20 18.17 11.65
CA PRO A 39 9.05 19.58 11.23
C PRO A 39 9.06 19.77 9.71
N THR A 40 9.68 18.83 8.99
CA THR A 40 9.77 18.84 7.52
C THR A 40 8.53 18.27 6.84
N ASN A 41 7.57 17.72 7.60
CA ASN A 41 6.37 17.11 7.05
C ASN A 41 5.18 18.06 7.19
N ASN A 42 4.88 18.76 6.09
CA ASN A 42 3.68 19.60 5.95
C ASN A 42 2.54 18.91 5.18
N ILE A 43 2.76 17.70 4.69
CA ILE A 43 1.88 17.00 3.74
C ILE A 43 0.54 16.64 4.40
N PHE A 44 0.55 16.42 5.71
CA PHE A 44 -0.63 16.03 6.48
C PHE A 44 -1.04 17.08 7.50
N SER A 45 -0.66 18.35 7.34
CA SER A 45 -0.96 19.37 8.35
C SER A 45 -2.46 19.47 8.64
N GLU A 46 -3.31 19.33 7.62
CA GLU A 46 -4.78 19.36 7.76
C GLU A 46 -5.35 18.12 8.47
N TYR A 47 -4.67 16.97 8.38
CA TYR A 47 -5.11 15.71 9.00
C TYR A 47 -4.38 15.40 10.30
N LYS A 48 -3.30 16.12 10.60
CA LYS A 48 -2.39 15.84 11.72
C LYS A 48 -3.13 15.90 13.04
N GLU A 49 -3.88 16.96 13.29
CA GLU A 49 -4.62 17.12 14.54
C GLU A 49 -5.63 15.98 14.73
N ARG A 50 -6.36 15.63 13.67
CA ARG A 50 -7.33 14.53 13.71
C ARG A 50 -6.66 13.20 13.97
N PHE A 51 -5.56 12.90 13.27
CA PHE A 51 -4.81 11.66 13.43
C PHE A 51 -4.20 11.51 14.82
N ILE A 52 -3.54 12.57 15.33
CA ILE A 52 -2.96 12.58 16.68
C ILE A 52 -4.05 12.51 17.74
N GLY A 53 -5.20 13.18 17.52
CA GLY A 53 -6.37 13.08 18.37
C GLY A 53 -6.86 11.64 18.50
N THR A 54 -7.04 10.92 17.39
CA THR A 54 -7.47 9.51 17.40
C THR A 54 -6.45 8.59 18.07
N ILE A 55 -5.15 8.84 17.88
CA ILE A 55 -4.10 8.10 18.60
C ILE A 55 -4.21 8.34 20.10
N THR A 56 -4.36 9.58 20.53
CA THR A 56 -4.45 9.95 21.94
C THR A 56 -5.66 9.30 22.59
N GLU A 57 -6.82 9.35 21.92
CA GLU A 57 -8.04 8.68 22.35
C GLU A 57 -7.81 7.16 22.52
N TYR A 58 -7.13 6.52 21.57
CA TYR A 58 -6.83 5.10 21.67
C TYR A 58 -5.83 4.77 22.78
N GLN A 59 -4.84 5.63 23.03
CA GLN A 59 -3.91 5.47 24.15
C GLN A 59 -4.63 5.55 25.50
N ASP A 60 -5.56 6.50 25.63
CA ASP A 60 -6.39 6.65 26.84
C ASP A 60 -7.30 5.42 27.05
N TYR A 61 -7.91 4.92 25.97
CA TYR A 61 -8.76 3.73 26.01
C TYR A 61 -7.99 2.45 26.36
N SER A 62 -6.84 2.24 25.73
CA SER A 62 -6.06 1.00 25.86
C SER A 62 -5.10 1.01 27.05
N ASN A 63 -4.83 2.17 27.64
CA ASN A 63 -3.77 2.40 28.61
C ASN A 63 -2.38 1.92 28.13
N LYS A 64 -2.15 2.00 26.81
CA LYS A 64 -0.87 1.64 26.17
C LYS A 64 -0.14 2.89 25.69
N LYS A 65 1.19 2.86 25.77
CA LYS A 65 2.03 3.87 25.11
C LYS A 65 2.10 3.60 23.61
N ILE A 66 2.39 4.65 22.84
CA ILE A 66 2.46 4.58 21.37
C ILE A 66 3.42 3.50 20.84
N ASN A 67 4.52 3.24 21.55
CA ASN A 67 5.52 2.21 21.21
C ASN A 67 5.11 0.79 21.66
N GLU A 68 3.97 0.64 22.32
CA GLU A 68 3.40 -0.64 22.77
C GLU A 68 2.16 -1.02 21.93
N ILE A 69 1.67 -0.09 21.10
CA ILE A 69 0.50 -0.29 20.27
C ILE A 69 0.88 -0.98 18.95
N ASN A 70 0.26 -2.12 18.69
CA ASN A 70 0.33 -2.74 17.37
C ASN A 70 -0.56 -1.97 16.39
N ILE A 71 -0.02 -1.64 15.21
CA ILE A 71 -0.77 -0.95 14.16
C ILE A 71 -2.09 -1.65 13.80
N GLU A 72 -2.14 -2.98 13.82
CA GLU A 72 -3.36 -3.74 13.51
C GLU A 72 -4.43 -3.54 14.58
N GLU A 73 -4.04 -3.52 15.87
CA GLU A 73 -4.97 -3.23 16.97
C GLU A 73 -5.54 -1.80 16.86
N PHE A 74 -4.72 -0.86 16.41
CA PHE A 74 -5.16 0.51 16.18
C PHE A 74 -6.09 0.64 14.96
N ILE A 75 -5.79 -0.06 13.86
CA ILE A 75 -6.68 -0.11 12.68
C ILE A 75 -8.02 -0.74 13.05
N GLU A 76 -8.00 -1.85 13.81
CA GLU A 76 -9.21 -2.51 14.30
C GLU A 76 -10.05 -1.57 15.18
N TYR A 77 -9.42 -0.79 16.06
CA TYR A 77 -10.10 0.25 16.83
C TYR A 77 -10.79 1.28 15.93
N ILE A 78 -10.09 1.79 14.91
CA ILE A 78 -10.68 2.74 13.95
C ILE A 78 -11.84 2.10 13.18
N ASP A 79 -11.71 0.84 12.78
CA ASP A 79 -12.75 0.07 12.10
C ASP A 79 -14.00 -0.06 13.00
N TYR A 80 -13.83 -0.42 14.27
CA TYR A 80 -14.94 -0.48 15.22
C TYR A 80 -15.59 0.88 15.45
N GLN A 81 -14.80 1.93 15.63
CA GLN A 81 -15.30 3.29 15.84
C GLN A 81 -16.11 3.77 14.61
N SER A 82 -15.64 3.45 13.40
CA SER A 82 -16.34 3.73 12.15
C SER A 82 -17.63 2.92 12.01
N PHE A 83 -17.58 1.62 12.31
CA PHE A 83 -18.73 0.72 12.16
C PHE A 83 -19.85 1.08 13.14
N LEU A 84 -19.49 1.48 14.37
CA LEU A 84 -20.42 1.84 15.43
C LEU A 84 -20.89 3.30 15.36
N ASN A 85 -20.46 4.08 14.35
CA ASN A 85 -20.84 5.48 14.11
C ASN A 85 -20.59 6.42 15.30
N PHE A 86 -19.59 6.17 16.15
CA PHE A 86 -19.30 7.03 17.31
C PHE A 86 -18.90 8.47 16.92
N TYR A 87 -18.42 8.66 15.68
CA TYR A 87 -18.35 9.97 15.04
C TYR A 87 -19.36 10.02 13.88
N GLY A 88 -20.49 10.70 14.10
CA GLY A 88 -21.48 11.00 13.04
C GLY A 88 -20.81 11.70 11.85
N THR A 89 -21.25 11.51 10.61
CA THR A 89 -22.63 11.53 10.11
C THR A 89 -22.77 10.63 8.88
N LEU A 90 -24.01 10.21 8.63
CA LEU A 90 -24.55 9.51 7.45
C LEU A 90 -24.21 10.12 6.06
N ASN A 91 -23.37 11.16 5.98
CA ASN A 91 -23.22 11.99 4.78
C ASN A 91 -21.90 11.86 4.01
N SER A 92 -20.98 10.96 4.40
CA SER A 92 -20.09 10.35 3.39
C SER A 92 -19.38 9.09 3.88
N PRO A 93 -20.06 7.94 3.96
CA PRO A 93 -19.37 6.67 3.90
C PRO A 93 -18.84 6.54 2.47
N SER A 94 -17.66 7.11 2.20
CA SER A 94 -16.94 6.67 1.02
C SER A 94 -16.78 5.15 1.13
N ARG A 95 -16.97 4.41 0.03
CA ARG A 95 -16.86 2.93 0.04
C ARG A 95 -15.48 2.41 0.49
N GLN A 96 -14.54 3.30 0.78
CA GLN A 96 -13.14 3.03 1.12
C GLN A 96 -12.83 3.11 2.62
N GLY A 97 -13.80 3.49 3.46
CA GLY A 97 -13.59 3.66 4.90
C GLY A 97 -13.74 5.11 5.39
N ASN A 98 -13.59 5.31 6.71
CA ASN A 98 -13.55 6.66 7.28
C ASN A 98 -12.24 7.38 6.90
N ASP A 99 -12.22 8.71 7.04
CA ASP A 99 -11.04 9.50 6.64
C ASP A 99 -9.76 9.05 7.35
N ILE A 100 -9.85 8.59 8.60
CA ILE A 100 -8.70 8.12 9.37
C ILE A 100 -8.13 6.81 8.81
N GLN A 101 -8.97 5.86 8.37
CA GLN A 101 -8.55 4.64 7.69
C GLN A 101 -7.81 4.94 6.40
N LYS A 102 -8.29 5.95 5.68
CA LYS A 102 -7.57 6.45 4.52
C LYS A 102 -6.22 7.04 4.95
N ILE A 103 -6.22 8.00 5.87
CA ILE A 103 -4.98 8.66 6.33
C ILE A 103 -3.94 7.62 6.78
N ILE A 104 -4.33 6.62 7.58
CA ILE A 104 -3.38 5.63 8.10
C ILE A 104 -2.79 4.76 6.99
N ARG A 105 -3.57 4.36 5.97
CA ARG A 105 -3.05 3.58 4.82
C ARG A 105 -1.97 4.34 4.06
N VAL A 106 -2.11 5.67 3.92
CA VAL A 106 -1.07 6.52 3.33
C VAL A 106 0.16 6.57 4.16
N LEU A 107 -0.02 6.80 5.45
CA LEU A 107 1.10 6.96 6.36
C LEU A 107 1.91 5.66 6.41
N ILE A 108 1.24 4.50 6.42
CA ILE A 108 1.85 3.19 6.24
C ILE A 108 2.64 3.15 4.92
N ALA A 109 1.99 3.42 3.77
CA ALA A 109 2.65 3.39 2.47
C ALA A 109 3.87 4.32 2.41
N THR A 110 3.76 5.53 2.96
CA THR A 110 4.80 6.55 2.96
C THR A 110 6.00 6.12 3.78
N VAL A 111 5.78 5.64 5.01
CA VAL A 111 6.85 5.16 5.89
C VAL A 111 7.56 3.96 5.26
N LEU A 112 6.80 2.99 4.74
CA LEU A 112 7.36 1.79 4.12
C LEU A 112 8.19 2.10 2.87
N LEU A 113 7.70 2.99 1.99
CA LEU A 113 8.44 3.39 0.78
C LEU A 113 9.71 4.15 1.12
N LYS A 114 9.67 5.07 2.11
CA LYS A 114 10.87 5.80 2.54
C LYS A 114 11.94 4.87 3.09
N LYS A 115 11.57 3.89 3.91
CA LYS A 115 12.52 2.91 4.46
C LYS A 115 13.03 1.94 3.39
N ARG A 116 12.20 1.58 2.41
CA ARG A 116 12.62 0.71 1.29
C ARG A 116 13.76 1.31 0.46
N VAL A 117 13.74 2.61 0.18
CA VAL A 117 14.81 3.29 -0.59
C VAL A 117 16.17 3.16 0.10
N GLN A 118 16.19 3.02 1.43
CA GLN A 118 17.41 2.94 2.22
C GLN A 118 18.01 1.52 2.27
N VAL A 119 17.27 0.50 1.83
CA VAL A 119 17.68 -0.90 2.00
C VAL A 119 17.39 -1.74 0.77
N LEU A 120 18.38 -1.85 -0.11
CA LEU A 120 18.39 -2.85 -1.19
C LEU A 120 19.79 -3.45 -1.35
N ASN A 121 20.25 -4.18 -0.34
CA ASN A 121 21.24 -5.24 -0.56
C ASN A 121 21.02 -6.40 0.42
N THR A 122 20.26 -7.39 -0.01
CA THR A 122 19.94 -8.56 0.82
C THR A 122 19.81 -9.79 -0.06
N ASN A 123 20.85 -10.61 -0.09
CA ASN A 123 20.85 -11.92 -0.74
C ASN A 123 19.69 -12.80 -0.25
N LEU A 124 19.19 -12.58 0.97
CA LEU A 124 18.05 -13.31 1.55
C LEU A 124 16.83 -13.33 0.64
N TYR A 125 16.38 -12.17 0.14
CA TYR A 125 15.15 -12.11 -0.67
C TYR A 125 15.36 -12.61 -2.10
N ASN A 126 16.54 -12.37 -2.68
CA ASN A 126 16.91 -12.99 -3.96
C ASN A 126 16.88 -14.51 -3.83
N ASN A 127 17.58 -15.07 -2.82
CA ASN A 127 17.64 -16.51 -2.58
C ASN A 127 16.24 -17.08 -2.34
N PHE A 128 15.42 -16.41 -1.53
CA PHE A 128 14.03 -16.83 -1.31
C PHE A 128 13.25 -16.88 -2.63
N ALA A 129 13.28 -15.80 -3.42
CA ALA A 129 12.58 -15.73 -4.71
C ALA A 129 13.09 -16.78 -5.73
N GLU A 130 14.40 -17.04 -5.77
CA GLU A 130 15.01 -18.06 -6.63
C GLU A 130 14.52 -19.47 -6.28
N THR A 131 14.39 -19.77 -4.98
CA THR A 131 13.94 -21.08 -4.49
C THR A 131 12.47 -21.36 -4.75
N LEU A 132 11.66 -20.33 -5.05
CA LEU A 132 10.25 -20.48 -5.38
C LEU A 132 10.06 -21.05 -6.80
N THR A 133 9.05 -21.89 -6.94
CA THR A 133 8.66 -22.64 -8.13
C THR A 133 7.20 -22.33 -8.49
N ASN A 134 6.81 -22.62 -9.72
CA ASN A 134 5.51 -22.22 -10.28
C ASN A 134 4.28 -22.84 -9.59
N ASN A 135 4.46 -23.77 -8.64
CA ASN A 135 3.38 -24.40 -7.87
C ASN A 135 3.34 -23.97 -6.40
N ASP A 136 4.21 -23.06 -5.99
CA ASP A 136 4.25 -22.59 -4.62
C ASP A 136 3.19 -21.52 -4.35
N ILE A 137 2.72 -21.54 -3.11
CA ILE A 137 1.81 -20.55 -2.56
C ILE A 137 2.55 -19.80 -1.46
N VAL A 138 2.57 -18.48 -1.56
CA VAL A 138 3.09 -17.57 -0.55
C VAL A 138 1.91 -16.77 -0.02
N ILE A 139 1.62 -16.88 1.27
CA ILE A 139 0.68 -16.02 1.97
C ILE A 139 1.51 -15.02 2.77
N THR A 140 1.24 -13.74 2.61
CA THR A 140 1.90 -12.68 3.38
C THR A 140 0.87 -11.80 4.09
N LEU A 141 1.21 -11.44 5.32
CA LEU A 141 0.50 -10.45 6.12
C LEU A 141 1.12 -9.05 5.96
N ASN A 142 2.15 -8.91 5.11
CA ASN A 142 2.89 -7.66 5.00
C ASN A 142 2.24 -6.74 3.96
N TYR A 143 2.19 -5.44 4.27
CA TYR A 143 1.73 -4.41 3.33
C TYR A 143 2.75 -4.10 2.24
N ASP A 144 4.06 -4.27 2.51
CA ASP A 144 5.15 -3.92 1.60
C ASP A 144 5.18 -4.78 0.32
N THR A 145 5.85 -4.29 -0.73
CA THR A 145 5.95 -4.96 -2.04
C THR A 145 7.29 -5.66 -2.28
N LEU A 146 7.95 -6.10 -1.20
CA LEU A 146 9.31 -6.63 -1.27
C LEU A 146 9.37 -7.93 -2.06
N ILE A 147 8.45 -8.87 -1.80
CA ILE A 147 8.41 -10.16 -2.48
C ILE A 147 8.10 -9.98 -3.96
N GLU A 148 7.11 -9.14 -4.29
CA GLU A 148 6.73 -8.80 -5.66
C GLU A 148 7.96 -8.28 -6.43
N TYR A 149 8.70 -7.35 -5.84
CA TYR A 149 9.92 -6.80 -6.44
C TYR A 149 10.96 -7.89 -6.73
N PHE A 150 11.25 -8.75 -5.76
CA PHE A 150 12.25 -9.82 -5.95
C PHE A 150 11.76 -10.92 -6.91
N LEU A 151 10.47 -11.20 -6.98
CA LEU A 151 9.91 -12.10 -8.00
C LEU A 151 10.06 -11.50 -9.41
N GLN A 152 9.71 -10.23 -9.60
CA GLN A 152 9.87 -9.53 -10.88
C GLN A 152 11.34 -9.45 -11.29
N LYS A 153 12.23 -9.07 -10.36
CA LYS A 153 13.67 -8.99 -10.58
C LYS A 153 14.27 -10.32 -11.04
N ASN A 154 13.77 -11.44 -10.52
CA ASN A 154 14.20 -12.79 -10.90
C ASN A 154 13.41 -13.39 -12.08
N GLY A 155 12.58 -12.59 -12.78
CA GLY A 155 11.78 -13.05 -13.91
C GLY A 155 10.74 -14.12 -13.55
N LYS A 156 10.38 -14.24 -12.27
CA LYS A 156 9.42 -15.22 -11.79
C LYS A 156 7.99 -14.72 -12.05
N LYS A 157 7.19 -15.54 -12.71
CA LYS A 157 5.76 -15.29 -12.86
C LYS A 157 5.06 -15.49 -11.52
N PHE A 158 4.29 -14.50 -11.09
CA PHE A 158 3.38 -14.64 -9.96
C PHE A 158 2.03 -13.96 -10.19
N ARG A 159 1.01 -14.42 -9.48
CA ARG A 159 -0.33 -13.85 -9.45
C ARG A 159 -0.71 -13.47 -8.03
N LEU A 160 -1.52 -12.44 -7.90
CA LEU A 160 -1.99 -11.95 -6.59
C LEU A 160 -3.36 -12.47 -6.19
N LEU A 161 -4.11 -12.98 -7.18
CA LEU A 161 -5.46 -13.48 -7.02
C LEU A 161 -5.48 -14.98 -7.35
N PRO A 162 -5.99 -15.83 -6.46
CA PRO A 162 -6.05 -17.25 -6.74
C PRO A 162 -7.23 -17.58 -7.67
N PRO A 163 -7.18 -18.68 -8.43
CA PRO A 163 -8.19 -19.01 -9.45
C PRO A 163 -9.59 -19.19 -8.88
N TRP A 164 -9.68 -19.63 -7.63
CA TRP A 164 -10.95 -19.96 -6.99
C TRP A 164 -11.79 -18.74 -6.60
N ILE A 165 -11.25 -17.51 -6.72
CA ILE A 165 -12.07 -16.31 -6.46
C ILE A 165 -12.96 -15.94 -7.64
N TYR A 166 -12.65 -16.45 -8.84
CA TYR A 166 -13.42 -16.15 -10.04
C TYR A 166 -14.66 -17.04 -10.08
N LYS A 167 -15.83 -16.43 -10.34
CA LYS A 167 -17.12 -17.13 -10.34
C LYS A 167 -17.23 -18.14 -11.48
N ASP A 168 -16.61 -17.86 -12.61
CA ASP A 168 -16.59 -18.76 -13.77
C ASP A 168 -15.19 -19.35 -13.93
N LYS A 169 -15.10 -20.69 -13.95
CA LYS A 169 -13.83 -21.41 -14.17
C LYS A 169 -13.41 -21.37 -15.64
N SER A 170 -14.30 -21.03 -16.55
CA SER A 170 -14.01 -20.93 -17.99
C SER A 170 -13.21 -19.67 -18.36
N ASP A 171 -13.20 -18.65 -17.49
CA ASP A 171 -12.35 -17.46 -17.61
C ASP A 171 -10.88 -17.70 -17.24
N PHE A 172 -10.50 -18.94 -16.92
CA PHE A 172 -9.19 -19.27 -16.37
C PHE A 172 -8.26 -19.96 -17.38
N GLU A 173 -7.23 -19.24 -17.81
CA GLU A 173 -6.05 -19.83 -18.43
C GLU A 173 -5.21 -20.55 -17.35
N PRO A 174 -4.75 -21.80 -17.59
CA PRO A 174 -3.82 -22.48 -16.71
C PRO A 174 -2.62 -21.59 -16.39
N TYR A 175 -2.51 -21.16 -15.12
CA TYR A 175 -1.44 -20.28 -14.70
C TYR A 175 -0.25 -21.07 -14.18
N ASP A 176 0.84 -21.03 -14.94
CA ASP A 176 2.14 -21.59 -14.56
C ASP A 176 2.98 -20.50 -13.85
N GLY A 177 2.76 -20.35 -12.54
CA GLY A 177 3.48 -19.37 -11.73
C GLY A 177 3.07 -19.34 -10.26
N ILE A 178 3.86 -18.63 -9.45
CA ILE A 178 3.70 -18.54 -7.99
C ILE A 178 2.38 -17.87 -7.63
N THR A 179 1.67 -18.38 -6.63
CA THR A 179 0.50 -17.70 -6.07
C THR A 179 0.91 -16.90 -4.84
N LEU A 180 0.84 -15.57 -4.90
CA LEU A 180 1.17 -14.67 -3.80
C LEU A 180 -0.12 -14.04 -3.24
N LEU A 181 -0.53 -14.41 -2.03
CA LEU A 181 -1.75 -13.91 -1.40
C LEU A 181 -1.39 -12.89 -0.32
N LYS A 182 -1.95 -11.67 -0.43
CA LYS A 182 -1.76 -10.62 0.58
C LYS A 182 -3.05 -10.41 1.35
N VAL A 183 -3.05 -10.79 2.62
CA VAL A 183 -4.29 -10.87 3.42
C VAL A 183 -4.79 -9.48 3.82
N HIS A 184 -3.90 -8.61 4.29
CA HIS A 184 -4.23 -7.24 4.70
C HIS A 184 -4.21 -6.24 3.53
N GLY A 185 -4.03 -6.72 2.30
CA GLY A 185 -3.83 -5.90 1.12
C GLY A 185 -2.36 -5.51 0.90
N SER A 186 -2.14 -4.42 0.19
CA SER A 186 -0.80 -3.96 -0.20
C SER A 186 -0.76 -2.45 -0.33
N ILE A 187 0.42 -1.85 -0.10
CA ILE A 187 0.69 -0.44 -0.38
C ILE A 187 0.60 -0.07 -1.86
N ASN A 188 0.35 -1.03 -2.76
CA ASN A 188 0.18 -0.82 -4.18
C ASN A 188 -1.16 -1.31 -4.74
N TRP A 189 -2.14 -1.57 -3.88
CA TRP A 189 -3.49 -1.93 -4.30
C TRP A 189 -4.36 -0.69 -4.33
N PHE A 190 -4.92 -0.39 -5.51
CA PHE A 190 -5.73 0.81 -5.74
C PHE A 190 -7.07 0.40 -6.34
N ASN A 191 -8.13 1.14 -5.99
CA ASN A 191 -9.42 1.02 -6.65
C ASN A 191 -9.51 2.01 -7.81
N LEU A 192 -9.39 1.52 -9.04
CA LEU A 192 -9.42 2.37 -10.23
C LEU A 192 -10.81 2.90 -10.57
N ASN A 193 -11.89 2.31 -10.04
CA ASN A 193 -13.25 2.74 -10.38
C ASN A 193 -13.51 4.17 -9.91
N GLU A 194 -13.05 4.52 -8.71
CA GLU A 194 -13.21 5.89 -8.21
C GLU A 194 -12.40 6.90 -9.02
N TYR A 195 -11.26 6.46 -9.56
CA TYR A 195 -10.51 7.26 -10.52
C TYR A 195 -11.26 7.51 -11.80
N TYR A 196 -11.84 6.48 -12.40
CA TYR A 196 -12.61 6.65 -13.63
C TYR A 196 -13.90 7.45 -13.40
N GLU A 197 -14.60 7.27 -12.29
CA GLU A 197 -15.82 8.05 -11.98
C GLU A 197 -15.51 9.54 -11.77
N LYS A 198 -14.41 9.87 -11.08
CA LYS A 198 -14.01 11.25 -10.90
C LYS A 198 -13.46 11.86 -12.20
N GLN A 199 -12.66 11.12 -12.97
CA GLN A 199 -12.21 11.55 -14.30
C GLN A 199 -13.40 11.87 -15.23
N ARG A 200 -14.46 11.04 -15.18
CA ARG A 200 -15.71 11.33 -15.91
C ARG A 200 -16.36 12.64 -15.43
N THR A 201 -16.43 12.84 -14.11
CA THR A 201 -17.05 14.03 -13.51
C THR A 201 -16.25 15.32 -13.82
N ASP A 202 -14.93 15.27 -13.74
CA ASP A 202 -14.05 16.41 -14.03
C ASP A 202 -14.03 16.74 -15.53
N ASN A 203 -14.04 15.73 -16.41
CA ASN A 203 -14.18 15.94 -17.86
C ASN A 203 -15.53 16.57 -18.24
N LEU A 204 -16.61 16.22 -17.53
CA LEU A 204 -17.92 16.85 -17.72
C LEU A 204 -17.93 18.32 -17.28
N ASN A 205 -17.18 18.65 -16.22
CA ASN A 205 -17.16 19.99 -15.63
C ASN A 205 -16.11 20.92 -16.24
N ASN A 206 -15.04 20.38 -16.85
CA ASN A 206 -13.96 21.17 -17.42
C ASN A 206 -13.33 20.49 -18.66
N PRO A 207 -13.97 20.56 -19.83
CA PRO A 207 -13.57 19.80 -21.03
C PRO A 207 -12.20 20.19 -21.62
N HIS A 208 -11.55 21.24 -21.09
CA HIS A 208 -10.21 21.70 -21.47
C HIS A 208 -9.15 21.42 -20.40
N SER A 209 -9.51 20.79 -19.28
CA SER A 209 -8.53 20.25 -18.34
C SER A 209 -7.71 19.19 -19.08
N LEU A 210 -6.48 19.54 -19.47
CA LEU A 210 -5.47 18.58 -19.89
C LEU A 210 -5.21 17.67 -18.69
N LEU A 211 -5.95 16.56 -18.64
CA LEU A 211 -5.66 15.49 -17.70
C LEU A 211 -4.18 15.11 -17.89
N PRO A 212 -3.45 14.82 -16.80
CA PRO A 212 -2.12 14.28 -16.93
C PRO A 212 -2.22 13.05 -17.83
N ALA A 213 -1.44 13.02 -18.92
CA ALA A 213 -1.31 11.85 -19.76
C ALA A 213 -1.07 10.65 -18.83
N ASP A 214 -1.84 9.59 -19.06
CA ASP A 214 -1.88 8.43 -18.19
C ASP A 214 -0.47 7.84 -18.02
N PHE A 215 0.25 8.25 -16.97
CA PHE A 215 1.64 7.87 -16.76
C PHE A 215 1.76 6.37 -16.46
N ILE A 216 0.63 5.74 -16.07
CA ILE A 216 0.48 4.31 -15.82
C ILE A 216 0.25 3.54 -17.13
N PHE A 217 -0.46 4.14 -18.08
CA PHE A 217 -0.79 3.54 -19.37
C PHE A 217 -0.37 4.45 -20.52
N ASN A 218 0.94 4.56 -20.74
CA ASN A 218 1.42 5.12 -22.00
C ASN A 218 0.96 4.16 -23.12
N ASN A 219 -0.05 4.62 -23.87
CA ASN A 219 -0.71 4.01 -25.03
C ASN A 219 0.01 2.82 -25.71
N HIS A 220 -0.56 1.63 -25.56
CA HIS A 220 -0.59 0.64 -26.63
C HIS A 220 -2.01 0.10 -26.81
N GLY A 221 -2.77 0.75 -27.70
CA GLY A 221 -3.99 0.20 -28.28
C GLY A 221 -5.30 0.62 -27.60
N ASN A 222 -6.36 0.72 -28.42
CA ASN A 222 -7.74 1.11 -28.10
C ASN A 222 -8.48 0.15 -27.14
N ASP A 223 -7.78 -0.65 -26.34
CA ASP A 223 -8.38 -1.64 -25.47
C ASP A 223 -8.77 -0.99 -24.15
N LYS A 224 -10.07 -0.72 -24.01
CA LYS A 224 -10.67 -0.37 -22.70
C LYS A 224 -10.22 -1.42 -21.68
N PRO A 225 -9.65 -1.03 -20.52
CA PRO A 225 -9.24 -1.99 -19.52
C PRO A 225 -10.46 -2.81 -19.06
N LYS A 226 -10.38 -4.13 -19.22
CA LYS A 226 -11.36 -5.05 -18.63
C LYS A 226 -11.32 -4.84 -17.11
N LEU A 227 -12.45 -4.40 -16.57
CA LEU A 227 -12.68 -4.05 -15.16
C LEU A 227 -12.30 -5.19 -14.20
N ASN A 228 -11.05 -5.21 -13.76
CA ASN A 228 -10.71 -5.69 -12.42
C ASN A 228 -10.50 -4.43 -11.56
N PRO A 229 -11.32 -4.19 -10.53
CA PRO A 229 -11.26 -2.93 -9.77
C PRO A 229 -9.99 -2.80 -8.94
N ILE A 230 -9.29 -3.91 -8.66
CA ILE A 230 -8.02 -3.95 -7.95
C ILE A 230 -6.95 -4.40 -8.96
N VAL A 231 -6.19 -3.46 -9.49
CA VAL A 231 -5.08 -3.75 -10.38
C VAL A 231 -3.79 -3.65 -9.57
N PRO A 232 -3.05 -4.75 -9.38
CA PRO A 232 -1.69 -4.63 -8.88
C PRO A 232 -0.86 -3.92 -9.94
N MET A 233 -0.37 -2.73 -9.61
CA MET A 233 0.42 -1.96 -10.56
C MET A 233 1.77 -2.66 -10.81
N ASN A 234 2.02 -3.01 -12.07
CA ASN A 234 3.34 -3.42 -12.59
C ASN A 234 4.23 -2.18 -12.85
N ILE A 235 4.23 -1.23 -11.91
CA ILE A 235 4.99 0.02 -12.02
C ILE A 235 5.87 0.13 -10.78
N GLU A 236 7.07 0.67 -10.96
CA GLU A 236 7.92 1.06 -9.85
C GLU A 236 7.17 2.09 -8.98
N LEU A 237 6.73 1.67 -7.80
CA LEU A 237 5.97 2.51 -6.89
C LEU A 237 6.85 3.63 -6.38
N THR A 238 6.67 4.82 -6.95
CA THR A 238 7.11 6.05 -6.31
C THR A 238 6.05 6.47 -5.30
N ILE A 239 6.45 7.26 -4.30
CA ILE A 239 5.48 7.79 -3.33
C ILE A 239 4.49 8.75 -4.03
N GLU A 240 4.91 9.33 -5.16
CA GLU A 240 4.14 10.20 -6.04
C GLU A 240 2.94 9.43 -6.65
N THR A 241 3.15 8.18 -7.10
CA THR A 241 2.09 7.31 -7.61
C THR A 241 1.12 6.83 -6.52
N ASN A 242 1.51 6.84 -5.25
CA ASN A 242 0.59 6.47 -4.17
C ASN A 242 -0.35 7.62 -3.81
N LEU A 243 0.18 8.84 -3.67
CA LEU A 243 -0.63 9.98 -3.24
C LEU A 243 -1.58 10.52 -4.29
N LYS A 244 -1.14 10.55 -5.56
CA LYS A 244 -1.99 11.04 -6.65
C LYS A 244 -3.28 10.23 -6.79
N TYR A 245 -3.21 8.92 -6.57
CA TYR A 245 -4.30 8.00 -6.88
C TYR A 245 -5.17 7.64 -5.67
N LEU A 246 -4.64 7.67 -4.45
CA LEU A 246 -5.48 7.43 -3.26
C LEU A 246 -6.19 8.70 -2.74
N TYR A 247 -5.66 9.91 -2.92
CA TYR A 247 -6.18 11.12 -2.22
C TYR A 247 -6.55 12.27 -3.13
N TRP A 248 -6.27 12.19 -4.44
CA TRP A 248 -6.53 13.31 -5.34
C TRP A 248 -5.94 14.62 -4.83
N VAL A 249 -4.76 14.49 -4.23
CA VAL A 249 -3.89 15.60 -3.87
C VAL A 249 -3.68 16.41 -5.15
N SER A 250 -4.02 17.70 -5.14
CA SER A 250 -3.90 18.56 -6.33
C SER A 250 -2.47 18.47 -6.89
N ASP A 251 -2.26 18.71 -8.19
CA ASP A 251 -0.90 18.66 -8.74
C ASP A 251 0.05 19.60 -7.99
N GLN A 252 -0.46 20.69 -7.40
CA GLN A 252 0.30 21.59 -6.55
C GLN A 252 0.73 20.93 -5.22
N GLU A 253 -0.17 20.22 -4.54
CA GLU A 253 0.12 19.50 -3.30
C GLU A 253 0.96 18.23 -3.56
N LEU A 254 0.78 17.58 -4.71
CA LEU A 254 1.62 16.47 -5.17
C LEU A 254 3.05 16.97 -5.45
N ASN A 255 3.21 18.13 -6.07
CA ASN A 255 4.53 18.71 -6.30
C ASN A 255 5.20 19.14 -4.98
N LYS A 256 4.45 19.69 -4.01
CA LYS A 256 4.96 19.92 -2.64
C LYS A 256 5.42 18.60 -2.00
N PHE A 257 4.63 17.55 -2.19
CA PHE A 257 4.96 16.22 -1.67
C PHE A 257 6.25 15.64 -2.26
N ILE A 258 6.43 15.76 -3.57
CA ILE A 258 7.64 15.32 -4.29
C ILE A 258 8.88 16.02 -3.75
N GLN A 259 8.79 17.34 -3.51
CA GLN A 259 9.88 18.13 -2.95
C GLN A 259 10.27 17.67 -1.54
N VAL A 260 9.29 17.35 -0.68
CA VAL A 260 9.53 16.86 0.69
C VAL A 260 10.10 15.44 0.70
N CYS A 261 9.75 14.59 -0.27
CA CYS A 261 10.29 13.23 -0.36
C CYS A 261 11.69 13.16 -0.97
N LYS A 262 12.06 14.12 -1.83
CA LYS A 262 13.40 14.24 -2.43
C LYS A 262 14.39 15.01 -1.55
N ALA A 263 13.92 15.68 -0.49
CA ALA A 263 14.78 16.37 0.45
C ALA A 263 15.66 15.34 1.21
N PRO A 264 17.00 15.46 1.17
CA PRO A 264 17.87 14.58 1.94
C PRO A 264 17.59 14.78 3.44
N ILE A 265 17.39 13.67 4.15
CA ILE A 265 17.45 13.68 5.61
C ILE A 265 18.88 14.08 5.95
N PHE A 266 19.03 15.18 6.67
CA PHE A 266 20.32 15.75 7.10
C PHE A 266 21.41 14.68 7.26
N SER A 267 22.53 14.88 6.56
CA SER A 267 23.83 14.42 7.00
C SER A 267 24.08 15.06 8.36
N GLY A 268 23.73 14.35 9.44
CA GLY A 268 24.24 14.68 10.75
C GLY A 268 25.75 14.69 10.66
N ASN A 269 26.34 15.88 10.76
CA ASN A 269 27.77 16.02 10.96
C ASN A 269 28.12 15.24 12.23
N LEU A 270 28.73 14.08 12.05
CA LEU A 270 29.62 13.49 13.05
C LEU A 270 30.83 14.44 13.14
N ASN A 271 30.71 15.44 14.00
CA ASN A 271 31.85 16.09 14.63
C ASN A 271 31.97 15.55 16.05
#